data_AF-A0A7R9B484-F1
#
_entry.id   AF-A0A7R9B484-F1
#
_cell.length_a   1.000
_cell.length_b   1.000
_cell.length_c   1.000
_cell.angle_alpha   90.00
_cell.angle_beta   90.00
_cell.angle_gamma   90.00
#
_symmetry.space_group_name_H-M   'P 1'
#
loop_
_entity.id
_entity.type
_entity.pdbx_description
1 polymer ?
#
loop_
_entity_poly.entity_id
_entity_poly.type
_entity_poly.pdbx_seq_one_letter_code
_entity_poly.pdbx_strand_id
1 'polypeptide(L)'
;MNVIQNRFEGTVDFYRGWQDYKHGFGNIGGEFWLGLEKLHLLTNYKVNELFIELQDFTLEKSHAQYSAFAVGSEIEGYPISVLGKYEGAAGDSLVYHAGMRFSTHDMDHDGWEDGNCAHSHKGAWWYNGCDTSNLNGQYLNGEVPENYEYQGMYWYDWRGPSYSLMKSRISVRPRSQVYTVTESSGRTKPGDKQVDKDHLEQHKGALNSQQMPGEDPHNSQYAE
;
A
#
# COMPACT_ATOMS: atom_id res chain seq x y z
N MET A 1 13.46 3.02 -6.40
CA MET A 1 12.74 3.39 -5.17
C MET A 1 12.04 4.69 -5.45
N ASN A 2 10.72 4.73 -5.35
CA ASN A 2 9.90 5.90 -5.68
C ASN A 2 9.61 6.64 -4.39
N VAL A 3 10.05 7.89 -4.29
CA VAL A 3 9.76 8.74 -3.12
C VAL A 3 8.33 9.26 -3.26
N ILE A 4 7.52 9.08 -2.22
CA ILE A 4 6.11 9.47 -2.20
C ILE A 4 5.85 10.69 -1.30
N GLN A 5 6.75 10.92 -0.34
CA GLN A 5 6.74 12.08 0.55
C GLN A 5 8.17 12.44 0.94
N ASN A 6 8.45 13.73 1.05
CA ASN A 6 9.74 14.26 1.50
C ASN A 6 9.52 15.54 2.32
N ARG A 7 10.06 15.60 3.54
CA ARG A 7 10.02 16.74 4.47
C ARG A 7 11.39 16.93 5.08
N PHE A 8 11.87 18.16 5.19
CA PHE A 8 13.18 18.46 5.77
C PHE A 8 13.42 19.92 6.19
N GLU A 9 12.53 20.85 5.86
CA GLU A 9 12.75 22.28 6.15
C GLU A 9 11.47 23.08 6.43
N GLY A 10 10.28 22.49 6.24
CA GLY A 10 8.99 23.12 6.59
C GLY A 10 8.55 24.24 5.65
N THR A 11 9.05 24.27 4.41
CA THR A 11 8.72 25.32 3.42
C THR A 11 7.38 25.07 2.73
N VAL A 12 6.88 23.84 2.76
CA VAL A 12 5.58 23.47 2.19
C VAL A 12 4.58 23.19 3.32
N ASP A 13 3.43 23.85 3.25
CA ASP A 13 2.30 23.56 4.13
C ASP A 13 1.68 22.20 3.78
N PHE A 14 1.54 21.32 4.77
CA PHE A 14 0.92 20.00 4.64
C PHE A 14 -0.48 19.95 5.28
N TYR A 15 -0.94 21.01 5.92
CA TYR A 15 -2.31 21.12 6.40
C TYR A 15 -3.25 21.50 5.25
N ARG A 16 -3.54 20.50 4.40
CA ARG A 16 -4.27 20.66 3.14
C ARG A 16 -5.50 19.76 3.05
N GLY A 17 -6.39 20.14 2.14
CA GLY A 17 -7.64 19.41 1.89
C GLY A 17 -7.50 18.19 0.98
N TRP A 18 -8.60 17.47 0.82
CA TRP A 18 -8.69 16.19 0.10
C TRP A 18 -8.14 16.27 -1.33
N GLN A 19 -8.52 17.32 -2.06
CA GLN A 19 -8.14 17.46 -3.47
C GLN A 19 -6.63 17.62 -3.66
N ASP A 20 -5.96 18.29 -2.73
CA ASP A 20 -4.49 18.44 -2.75
C ASP A 20 -3.83 17.09 -2.43
N TYR A 21 -4.30 16.37 -1.41
CA TYR A 21 -3.76 15.06 -1.06
C TYR A 21 -4.02 13.99 -2.12
N LYS A 22 -5.15 14.08 -2.83
CA LYS A 22 -5.47 13.22 -3.97
C LYS A 22 -4.47 13.39 -5.11
N HIS A 23 -4.24 14.62 -5.54
CA HIS A 23 -3.45 14.89 -6.75
C HIS A 23 -1.95 15.10 -6.49
N GLY A 24 -1.58 15.44 -5.26
CA GLY A 24 -0.22 15.77 -4.85
C GLY A 24 0.07 17.27 -4.89
N PHE A 25 1.08 17.69 -4.13
CA PHE A 25 1.48 19.09 -3.99
C PHE A 25 2.97 19.18 -3.63
N GLY A 26 3.52 20.40 -3.73
CA GLY A 26 4.94 20.66 -3.47
C GLY A 26 5.83 20.46 -4.70
N ASN A 27 7.13 20.30 -4.47
CA ASN A 27 8.14 20.18 -5.53
C ASN A 27 8.96 18.90 -5.34
N ILE A 28 9.12 18.10 -6.39
CA ILE A 28 9.88 16.83 -6.32
C ILE A 28 11.37 17.02 -5.98
N GLY A 29 11.93 18.21 -6.22
CA GLY A 29 13.26 18.63 -5.80
C GLY A 29 13.32 19.24 -4.39
N GLY A 30 12.19 19.36 -3.71
CA GLY A 30 12.04 19.92 -2.36
C GLY A 30 11.10 19.08 -1.51
N GLU A 31 10.25 19.74 -0.72
CA GLU A 31 9.19 19.07 0.05
C GLU A 31 7.96 18.81 -0.83
N PHE A 32 7.39 17.61 -0.73
CA PHE A 32 6.23 17.25 -1.54
C PHE A 32 5.46 16.05 -0.98
N TRP A 33 4.22 15.93 -1.47
CA TRP A 33 3.39 14.73 -1.41
C TRP A 33 3.04 14.31 -2.84
N LEU A 34 3.25 13.04 -3.18
CA LEU A 34 3.09 12.55 -4.55
C LEU A 34 1.65 12.58 -5.05
N GLY A 35 0.68 12.40 -4.15
CA GLY A 35 -0.74 12.24 -4.45
C GLY A 35 -1.23 10.80 -4.23
N LEU A 36 -2.36 10.65 -3.54
CA LEU A 36 -2.98 9.36 -3.24
C LEU A 36 -3.36 8.58 -4.49
N GLU A 37 -3.80 9.25 -5.56
CA GLU A 37 -4.16 8.58 -6.81
C GLU A 37 -2.95 7.90 -7.45
N LYS A 38 -1.82 8.61 -7.50
CA LYS A 38 -0.56 8.05 -8.01
C LYS A 38 -0.05 6.93 -7.10
N LEU A 39 -0.19 7.09 -5.79
CA LEU A 39 0.22 6.09 -4.80
C LEU A 39 -0.59 4.79 -4.91
N HIS A 40 -1.91 4.90 -5.08
CA HIS A 40 -2.79 3.77 -5.33
C HIS A 40 -2.34 2.99 -6.56
N LEU A 41 -2.16 3.67 -7.70
CA LEU A 41 -1.72 3.04 -8.96
C LEU A 41 -0.34 2.37 -8.82
N LEU A 42 0.62 3.04 -8.18
CA LEU A 42 1.98 2.53 -8.01
C LEU A 42 2.03 1.27 -7.13
N THR A 43 1.21 1.22 -6.10
CA THR A 43 1.26 0.15 -5.09
C THR A 43 0.41 -1.07 -5.44
N ASN A 44 -0.58 -0.93 -6.33
CA ASN A 44 -1.42 -2.04 -6.80
C ASN A 44 -0.91 -2.71 -8.09
N TYR A 45 0.07 -2.11 -8.78
CA TYR A 45 0.68 -2.75 -9.96
C TYR A 45 1.51 -4.00 -9.62
N LYS A 46 2.25 -3.96 -8.51
CA LYS A 46 3.07 -5.06 -7.96
C LYS A 46 3.11 -4.93 -6.45
N VAL A 47 3.43 -6.02 -5.74
CA VAL A 47 3.74 -5.93 -4.30
C VAL A 47 4.90 -4.96 -4.11
N ASN A 48 4.68 -3.90 -3.33
CA ASN A 48 5.70 -2.91 -3.01
C ASN A 48 6.11 -3.04 -1.54
N GLU A 49 7.38 -2.82 -1.25
CA GLU A 49 7.88 -2.58 0.11
C GLU A 49 7.79 -1.07 0.41
N LEU A 50 7.52 -0.73 1.67
CA LEU A 50 7.54 0.64 2.18
C LEU A 50 8.80 0.86 3.02
N PHE A 51 9.41 2.03 2.86
CA PHE A 51 10.55 2.46 3.66
C PHE A 51 10.35 3.91 4.08
N ILE A 52 10.50 4.16 5.38
CA ILE A 52 10.35 5.47 6.01
C ILE A 52 11.69 5.81 6.66
N GLU A 53 12.32 6.88 6.18
CA GLU A 53 13.53 7.46 6.77
C GLU A 53 13.13 8.60 7.70
N LEU A 54 13.67 8.62 8.92
CA LEU A 54 13.41 9.64 9.92
C LEU A 54 14.73 10.26 10.42
N GLN A 55 14.73 11.56 10.68
CA GLN A 55 15.84 12.26 11.32
C GLN A 55 15.31 13.30 12.31
N ASP A 56 15.97 13.44 13.45
CA ASP A 56 15.64 14.44 14.47
C ASP A 56 16.62 15.63 14.41
N PHE A 57 16.42 16.63 15.29
CA PHE A 57 17.30 17.81 15.35
C PHE A 57 18.65 17.56 16.03
N THR A 58 18.85 16.39 16.65
CA THR A 58 20.18 15.93 17.11
C THR A 58 20.97 15.22 16.00
N LEU A 59 20.38 15.14 14.80
CA LEU A 59 20.89 14.45 13.61
C LEU A 59 20.88 12.92 13.72
N GLU A 60 20.31 12.35 14.78
CA GLU A 60 20.07 10.92 14.90
C GLU A 60 19.08 10.48 13.82
N LYS A 61 19.31 9.30 13.25
CA LYS A 61 18.48 8.75 12.19
C LYS A 61 17.86 7.45 12.65
N SER A 62 16.62 7.24 12.24
CA SER A 62 15.93 5.97 12.40
C SER A 62 15.15 5.62 11.14
N HIS A 63 14.62 4.41 11.08
CA HIS A 63 13.81 3.97 9.96
C HIS A 63 12.77 2.92 10.35
N ALA A 64 11.71 2.87 9.55
CA ALA A 64 10.70 1.82 9.56
C ALA A 64 10.56 1.24 8.15
N GLN A 65 10.55 -0.08 8.03
CA GLN A 65 10.39 -0.81 6.78
C GLN A 65 9.24 -1.80 6.90
N TYR A 66 8.42 -1.90 5.86
CA TYR A 66 7.34 -2.88 5.77
C TYR A 66 7.51 -3.71 4.50
N SER A 67 7.46 -5.03 4.66
CA SER A 67 7.67 -6.01 3.57
C SER A 67 6.61 -6.00 2.47
N ALA A 68 5.46 -5.36 2.72
CA ALA A 68 4.40 -5.11 1.76
C ALA A 68 3.69 -3.80 2.12
N PHE A 69 3.23 -3.06 1.11
CA PHE A 69 2.44 -1.84 1.28
C PHE A 69 1.57 -1.59 0.06
N ALA A 70 0.29 -1.36 0.29
CA ALA A 70 -0.64 -0.90 -0.74
C ALA A 70 -1.70 0.03 -0.18
N VAL A 71 -2.17 0.92 -1.05
CA VAL A 71 -3.25 1.86 -0.75
C VAL A 71 -4.47 1.51 -1.60
N GLY A 72 -5.66 1.46 -1.00
CA GLY A 72 -6.92 1.18 -1.69
C GLY A 72 -7.35 2.32 -2.62
N SER A 73 -8.49 2.17 -3.27
CA SER A 73 -9.02 3.15 -4.23
C SER A 73 -9.65 4.38 -3.57
N GLU A 74 -9.94 5.43 -4.34
CA GLU A 74 -10.67 6.61 -3.85
C GLU A 74 -12.05 6.25 -3.27
N ILE A 75 -12.78 5.33 -3.92
CA ILE A 75 -14.12 4.89 -3.48
C ILE A 75 -14.05 4.29 -2.07
N GLU A 76 -12.96 3.58 -1.78
CA GLU A 76 -12.67 2.99 -0.47
C GLU A 76 -12.09 4.02 0.52
N GLY A 77 -11.82 5.26 0.10
CA GLY A 77 -11.19 6.30 0.92
C GLY A 77 -9.68 6.15 1.06
N TYR A 78 -9.01 5.57 0.07
CA TYR A 78 -7.57 5.31 0.04
C TYR A 78 -7.00 4.65 1.31
N PRO A 79 -7.56 3.54 1.83
CA PRO A 79 -7.06 2.93 3.06
C PRO A 79 -5.66 2.33 2.88
N ILE A 80 -4.91 2.12 3.97
CA ILE A 80 -3.75 1.20 3.95
C ILE A 80 -4.29 -0.23 3.81
N SER A 81 -4.50 -0.67 2.57
CA SER A 81 -5.15 -1.95 2.26
C SER A 81 -4.24 -3.15 2.49
N VAL A 82 -2.92 -2.94 2.40
CA VAL A 82 -1.91 -3.96 2.72
C VAL A 82 -0.79 -3.30 3.53
N LEU A 83 -0.43 -3.91 4.66
CA LEU A 83 0.77 -3.59 5.42
C LEU A 83 1.44 -4.90 5.84
N GLY A 84 2.67 -5.11 5.36
CA GLY A 84 3.44 -6.32 5.64
C GLY A 84 4.14 -6.27 7.00
N LYS A 85 4.93 -7.31 7.28
CA LYS A 85 5.79 -7.38 8.46
C LYS A 85 6.69 -6.14 8.56
N TYR A 86 6.72 -5.54 9.75
CA TYR A 86 7.62 -4.47 10.17
C TYR A 86 9.04 -4.97 10.46
N GLU A 87 10.02 -4.19 10.03
CA GLU A 87 11.42 -4.25 10.46
C GLU A 87 11.98 -2.81 10.55
N GLY A 88 12.83 -2.52 11.52
CA GLY A 88 13.40 -1.18 11.66
C GLY A 88 13.84 -0.84 13.07
N ALA A 89 14.42 0.35 13.23
CA ALA A 89 14.89 0.86 14.52
C ALA A 89 13.99 1.95 15.11
N ALA A 90 12.94 2.38 14.39
CA ALA A 90 12.07 3.48 14.81
C ALA A 90 10.91 3.06 15.73
N GLY A 91 10.75 1.75 15.99
CA GLY A 91 9.47 1.18 16.44
C GLY A 91 8.38 1.23 15.36
N ASP A 92 7.27 0.53 15.60
CA ASP A 92 6.20 0.31 14.62
C ASP A 92 4.99 1.21 14.93
N SER A 93 5.11 2.47 14.53
CA SER A 93 4.04 3.45 14.72
C SER A 93 3.11 3.60 13.51
N LEU A 94 3.16 2.67 12.55
CA LEU A 94 2.22 2.63 11.40
C LEU A 94 1.21 1.48 11.51
N VAL A 95 1.51 0.40 12.24
CA VAL A 95 0.58 -0.74 12.36
C VAL A 95 -0.80 -0.35 12.89
N TYR A 96 -0.88 0.64 13.80
CA TYR A 96 -2.14 1.18 14.31
C TYR A 96 -3.05 1.80 13.23
N HIS A 97 -2.46 2.15 12.09
CA HIS A 97 -3.12 2.76 10.94
C HIS A 97 -3.50 1.76 9.84
N ALA A 98 -3.14 0.49 10.00
CA ALA A 98 -3.44 -0.54 9.00
C ALA A 98 -4.96 -0.68 8.80
N GLY A 99 -5.41 -0.66 7.54
CA GLY A 99 -6.83 -0.71 7.17
C GLY A 99 -7.60 0.60 7.35
N MET A 100 -7.02 1.62 7.99
CA MET A 100 -7.69 2.92 8.18
C MET A 100 -7.75 3.69 6.87
N ARG A 101 -8.83 4.46 6.69
CA ARG A 101 -9.05 5.34 5.54
C ARG A 101 -8.26 6.62 5.72
N PHE A 102 -7.94 7.28 4.62
CA PHE A 102 -7.25 8.57 4.67
C PHE A 102 -8.24 9.67 5.03
N SER A 103 -7.83 10.58 5.91
CA SER A 103 -8.63 11.71 6.37
C SER A 103 -7.86 13.02 6.21
N THR A 104 -8.56 14.06 5.77
CA THR A 104 -8.10 15.45 5.69
C THR A 104 -9.03 16.34 6.50
N HIS A 105 -8.63 17.59 6.76
CA HIS A 105 -9.44 18.50 7.58
C HIS A 105 -10.82 18.85 6.96
N ASP A 106 -11.03 18.55 5.68
CA ASP A 106 -12.26 18.76 4.90
C ASP A 106 -12.94 17.45 4.47
N MET A 107 -12.37 16.30 4.79
CA MET A 107 -12.95 14.98 4.51
C MET A 107 -12.62 14.00 5.62
N ASP A 108 -13.62 13.74 6.46
CA ASP A 108 -13.49 12.94 7.67
C ASP A 108 -13.85 11.48 7.42
N HIS A 109 -12.85 10.60 7.55
CA HIS A 109 -13.00 9.15 7.45
C HIS A 109 -12.35 8.42 8.63
N ASP A 110 -12.03 9.14 9.71
CA ASP A 110 -11.33 8.57 10.84
C ASP A 110 -12.28 7.86 11.82
N GLY A 111 -11.73 7.24 12.85
CA GLY A 111 -12.47 6.42 13.81
C GLY A 111 -13.02 7.22 14.99
N TRP A 112 -12.80 8.54 15.05
CA TRP A 112 -13.24 9.36 16.17
C TRP A 112 -14.65 9.92 15.94
N GLU A 113 -15.65 9.26 16.53
CA GLU A 113 -17.08 9.57 16.28
C GLU A 113 -17.50 11.02 16.54
N ASP A 114 -16.86 11.69 17.50
CA ASP A 114 -17.24 13.04 17.97
C ASP A 114 -16.26 14.15 17.55
N GLY A 115 -15.31 13.85 16.66
CA GLY A 115 -14.28 14.79 16.28
C GLY A 115 -13.69 14.52 14.90
N ASN A 116 -12.59 15.21 14.61
CA ASN A 116 -11.86 15.07 13.36
C ASN A 116 -10.37 15.11 13.67
N CYS A 117 -9.70 13.98 13.50
CA CYS A 117 -8.28 13.84 13.81
C CYS A 117 -7.41 14.74 12.94
N ALA A 118 -7.74 14.89 11.66
CA ALA A 118 -7.01 15.78 10.76
C ALA A 118 -7.08 17.24 11.23
N HIS A 119 -8.23 17.69 11.73
CA HIS A 119 -8.40 19.02 12.29
C HIS A 119 -7.64 19.20 13.61
N SER A 120 -7.68 18.21 14.49
CA SER A 120 -7.02 18.25 15.80
C SER A 120 -5.50 18.19 15.68
N HIS A 121 -4.98 17.24 14.90
CA HIS A 121 -3.55 16.92 14.78
C HIS A 121 -2.88 17.63 13.59
N LYS A 122 -3.57 18.58 12.95
CA LYS A 122 -3.01 19.52 11.97
C LYS A 122 -2.24 18.87 10.82
N GLY A 123 -2.77 17.77 10.30
CA GLY A 123 -2.20 17.02 9.19
C GLY A 123 -3.26 16.31 8.36
N ALA A 124 -2.82 15.36 7.55
CA ALA A 124 -3.68 14.40 6.89
C ALA A 124 -3.00 13.03 6.84
N TRP A 125 -3.73 12.01 7.26
CA TRP A 125 -3.15 10.69 7.46
C TRP A 125 -4.22 9.61 7.45
N TRP A 126 -3.80 8.35 7.57
CA TRP A 126 -4.68 7.22 7.80
C TRP A 126 -5.08 7.16 9.28
N TYR A 127 -5.80 8.18 9.75
CA TYR A 127 -6.16 8.32 11.16
C TYR A 127 -7.14 7.20 11.60
N ASN A 128 -6.95 6.72 12.83
CA ASN A 128 -7.89 5.91 13.60
C ASN A 128 -8.56 6.84 14.62
N GLY A 129 -8.34 6.68 15.93
CA GLY A 129 -8.76 7.65 16.96
C GLY A 129 -7.62 8.03 17.91
N CYS A 130 -6.60 8.79 17.55
CA CYS A 130 -6.34 9.35 16.22
C CYS A 130 -5.12 8.70 15.54
N ASP A 131 -3.97 8.66 16.20
CA ASP A 131 -2.74 8.20 15.55
C ASP A 131 -1.62 7.80 16.52
N THR A 132 -0.69 7.03 15.99
CA THR A 132 0.66 6.82 16.55
C THR A 132 1.75 7.42 15.66
N SER A 133 1.40 7.94 14.49
CA SER A 133 2.33 8.66 13.61
C SER A 133 1.58 9.75 12.85
N ASN A 134 2.26 10.87 12.59
CA ASN A 134 1.69 11.98 11.83
C ASN A 134 2.77 12.65 10.98
N LEU A 135 3.34 11.93 9.99
CA LEU A 135 4.44 12.45 9.18
C LEU A 135 4.04 13.61 8.25
N ASN A 136 2.74 13.85 8.12
CA ASN A 136 2.15 14.98 7.41
C ASN A 136 1.68 16.11 8.35
N GLY A 137 1.99 16.02 9.64
CA GLY A 137 1.74 17.08 10.61
C GLY A 137 2.60 18.33 10.36
N GLN A 138 2.42 19.30 11.25
CA GLN A 138 3.13 20.58 11.21
C GLN A 138 4.64 20.38 11.42
N TYR A 139 5.43 21.26 10.81
CA TYR A 139 6.87 21.29 11.02
C TYR A 139 7.20 22.22 12.21
N LEU A 140 7.38 21.65 13.41
CA LEU A 140 7.46 22.41 14.67
C LEU A 140 8.86 22.45 15.32
N ASN A 141 9.90 22.09 14.58
CA ASN A 141 11.31 22.30 14.99
C ASN A 141 11.75 21.63 16.32
N GLY A 142 11.35 20.38 16.56
CA GLY A 142 11.80 19.61 17.73
C GLY A 142 10.75 19.55 18.84
N GLU A 143 11.17 19.75 20.09
CA GLU A 143 10.29 19.69 21.26
C GLU A 143 9.13 20.69 21.15
N VAL A 144 7.92 20.22 21.46
CA VAL A 144 6.72 21.04 21.46
C VAL A 144 6.08 21.06 22.85
N PRO A 145 5.44 22.17 23.26
CA PRO A 145 4.70 22.20 24.51
C PRO A 145 3.41 21.36 24.41
N GLU A 146 2.85 20.99 25.56
CA GLU A 146 1.69 20.08 25.71
C GLU A 146 0.50 20.45 24.79
N ASN A 147 0.22 21.75 24.61
CA ASN A 147 -0.89 22.21 23.78
C ASN A 147 -0.67 22.05 22.27
N TYR A 148 0.52 21.62 21.84
CA TYR A 148 0.89 21.26 20.47
C TYR A 148 1.23 19.77 20.32
N GLU A 149 1.09 18.99 21.39
CA GLU A 149 1.30 17.54 21.33
C GLU A 149 0.44 16.93 20.21
N TYR A 150 0.99 15.97 19.47
CA TYR A 150 0.38 15.31 18.31
C TYR A 150 0.21 16.17 17.04
N GLN A 151 0.40 17.48 17.10
CA GLN A 151 0.22 18.38 15.94
C GLN A 151 1.45 18.41 15.01
N GLY A 152 2.61 17.95 15.49
CA GLY A 152 3.88 17.96 14.77
C GLY A 152 4.09 16.78 13.84
N MET A 153 5.19 16.82 13.08
CA MET A 153 5.67 15.68 12.29
C MET A 153 6.33 14.65 13.21
N TYR A 154 5.56 13.69 13.75
CA TYR A 154 6.08 12.81 14.81
C TYR A 154 5.93 11.31 14.50
N TRP A 155 6.71 10.50 15.25
CA TRP A 155 6.68 9.04 15.25
C TRP A 155 6.73 8.54 16.70
N TYR A 156 5.62 7.98 17.19
CA TYR A 156 5.39 7.73 18.62
C TYR A 156 6.49 6.90 19.28
N ASP A 157 6.84 5.75 18.69
CA ASP A 157 7.77 4.80 19.32
C ASP A 157 9.23 5.28 19.35
N TRP A 158 9.56 6.34 18.60
CA TRP A 158 10.94 6.84 18.54
C TRP A 158 11.16 8.10 19.38
N ARG A 159 10.40 9.17 19.12
CA ARG A 159 10.56 10.47 19.81
C ARG A 159 9.30 10.92 20.56
N GLY A 160 8.20 10.17 20.45
CA GLY A 160 6.93 10.52 21.06
C GLY A 160 6.20 11.68 20.38
N PRO A 161 4.97 11.99 20.81
CA PRO A 161 4.12 13.00 20.19
C PRO A 161 4.45 14.44 20.60
N SER A 162 5.26 14.62 21.65
CA SER A 162 5.78 15.91 22.12
C SER A 162 7.06 16.35 21.36
N TYR A 163 7.38 15.73 20.22
CA TYR A 163 8.55 16.06 19.40
C TYR A 163 8.24 16.02 17.90
N SER A 164 8.44 17.14 17.21
CA SER A 164 8.40 17.23 15.75
C SER A 164 9.77 16.94 15.14
N LEU A 165 9.84 15.93 14.30
CA LEU A 165 11.04 15.49 13.60
C LEU A 165 11.60 16.57 12.66
N MET A 166 12.89 16.44 12.35
CA MET A 166 13.59 17.31 11.39
C MET A 166 13.35 16.86 9.95
N LYS A 167 13.39 15.55 9.68
CA LYS A 167 13.15 15.01 8.34
C LYS A 167 12.30 13.76 8.37
N SER A 168 11.44 13.63 7.36
CA SER A 168 10.80 12.38 7.01
C SER A 168 10.91 12.17 5.51
N ARG A 169 11.16 10.94 5.09
CA ARG A 169 11.10 10.58 3.67
C ARG A 169 10.46 9.21 3.53
N ILE A 170 9.35 9.16 2.80
CA ILE A 170 8.59 7.94 2.58
C ILE A 170 8.80 7.50 1.15
N SER A 171 9.15 6.23 0.96
CA SER A 171 9.39 5.65 -0.35
C SER A 171 8.82 4.26 -0.48
N VAL A 172 8.39 3.92 -1.70
CA VAL A 172 7.96 2.56 -2.07
C VAL A 172 8.87 1.97 -3.13
N ARG A 173 9.06 0.65 -3.12
CA ARG A 173 9.74 -0.06 -4.21
C ARG A 173 9.05 -1.38 -4.52
N PRO A 174 8.91 -1.78 -5.80
CA PRO A 174 8.43 -3.11 -6.13
C PRO A 174 9.36 -4.17 -5.53
N ARG A 175 8.77 -5.20 -4.90
CA ARG A 175 9.52 -6.36 -4.41
C ARG A 175 10.02 -7.17 -5.61
N SER A 176 11.32 -7.43 -5.65
CA SER A 176 11.88 -8.34 -6.65
C SER A 176 11.28 -9.73 -6.45
N GLN A 177 10.70 -10.29 -7.51
CA GLN A 177 10.30 -11.70 -7.50
C GLN A 177 11.57 -12.54 -7.41
N VAL A 178 11.80 -13.18 -6.26
CA VAL A 178 12.80 -14.25 -6.17
C VAL A 178 12.18 -15.46 -6.85
N TYR A 179 12.50 -15.67 -8.13
CA TYR A 179 12.22 -16.94 -8.77
C TYR A 179 13.17 -17.97 -8.16
N THR A 180 12.67 -18.80 -7.23
CA THR A 180 13.39 -20.01 -6.85
C THR A 180 13.34 -20.96 -8.04
N VAL A 181 14.42 -21.02 -8.81
CA VAL A 181 14.61 -22.10 -9.79
C VAL A 181 14.75 -23.38 -8.97
N THR A 182 13.67 -24.15 -8.88
CA THR A 182 13.76 -25.55 -8.46
C THR A 182 14.47 -26.30 -9.58
N GLU A 183 15.77 -26.56 -9.43
CA GLU A 183 16.51 -27.46 -10.30
C GLU A 183 15.92 -28.87 -10.18
N SER A 184 15.07 -29.26 -11.12
CA SER A 184 14.81 -30.67 -11.38
C SER A 184 15.99 -31.24 -12.15
N SER A 185 16.92 -31.89 -11.45
CA SER A 185 17.96 -32.69 -12.10
C SER A 185 17.32 -33.85 -12.88
N GLY A 186 17.59 -33.94 -14.19
CA GLY A 186 16.93 -34.92 -15.07
C GLY A 186 17.42 -34.97 -16.52
N ARG A 187 18.74 -35.14 -16.69
CA ARG A 187 19.51 -35.78 -17.80
C ARG A 187 18.97 -35.88 -19.26
N THR A 188 19.89 -35.45 -20.15
CA THR A 188 20.32 -35.98 -21.48
C THR A 188 19.50 -35.75 -22.76
N LYS A 189 20.18 -35.11 -23.73
CA LYS A 189 19.83 -35.00 -25.16
C LYS A 189 20.17 -36.29 -25.93
N PRO A 190 19.38 -36.63 -26.95
CA PRO A 190 19.90 -37.10 -28.24
C PRO A 190 19.36 -36.19 -29.37
N GLY A 191 20.10 -35.73 -30.37
CA GLY A 191 21.00 -36.47 -31.26
C GLY A 191 20.24 -36.79 -32.56
N ASP A 192 20.47 -36.00 -33.62
CA ASP A 192 19.82 -36.09 -34.93
C ASP A 192 19.85 -37.50 -35.54
N LYS A 193 18.69 -38.00 -36.00
CA LYS A 193 18.57 -38.96 -37.10
C LYS A 193 17.34 -38.66 -37.96
N GLN A 194 17.60 -38.54 -39.26
CA GLN A 194 16.70 -38.30 -40.37
C GLN A 194 15.88 -39.56 -40.73
N VAL A 195 14.56 -39.36 -40.87
CA VAL A 195 13.54 -39.97 -41.78
C VAL A 195 13.60 -41.46 -42.13
N ASP A 196 12.46 -42.14 -41.95
CA ASP A 196 11.95 -43.12 -42.94
C ASP A 196 10.41 -43.00 -43.09
N LYS A 197 9.93 -43.16 -44.32
CA LYS A 197 8.53 -43.00 -44.76
C LYS A 197 7.89 -44.38 -45.04
N ASP A 198 6.57 -44.44 -44.85
CA ASP A 198 5.60 -45.38 -45.45
C ASP A 198 5.45 -46.82 -44.89
N HIS A 199 4.39 -47.03 -44.08
CA HIS A 199 3.44 -48.18 -44.08
C HIS A 199 2.50 -48.00 -42.85
N LEU A 200 1.18 -48.19 -42.83
CA LEU A 200 0.17 -48.72 -43.75
C LEU A 200 -1.21 -48.34 -43.15
N GLU A 201 -2.17 -47.99 -44.00
CA GLU A 201 -3.58 -47.92 -43.63
C GLU A 201 -4.12 -49.28 -43.12
N GLN A 202 -5.04 -49.27 -42.15
CA GLN A 202 -6.36 -49.92 -42.22
C GLN A 202 -6.91 -50.18 -40.82
N HIS A 203 -8.03 -49.56 -40.48
CA HIS A 203 -9.26 -50.26 -40.09
C HIS A 203 -10.41 -49.23 -39.93
N LYS A 204 -11.37 -49.28 -40.86
CA LYS A 204 -12.69 -48.67 -40.77
C LYS A 204 -13.72 -49.73 -40.36
N GLY A 205 -14.69 -49.33 -39.54
CA GLY A 205 -16.02 -49.95 -39.33
C GLY A 205 -16.03 -51.07 -38.28
N ALA A 206 -17.00 -51.20 -37.37
CA ALA A 206 -18.31 -50.58 -37.13
C ALA A 206 -18.64 -50.85 -35.64
N LEU A 207 -19.42 -50.05 -34.90
CA LEU A 207 -20.88 -50.05 -34.90
C LEU A 207 -21.38 -48.91 -34.00
N ASN A 208 -22.46 -48.29 -34.45
CA ASN A 208 -23.21 -47.19 -33.86
C ASN A 208 -24.47 -47.77 -33.21
N SER A 209 -24.79 -47.41 -31.96
CA SER A 209 -26.20 -47.31 -31.50
C SER A 209 -26.31 -46.75 -30.08
N GLN A 210 -27.18 -45.73 -29.97
CA GLN A 210 -27.97 -45.29 -28.80
C GLN A 210 -27.28 -44.45 -27.72
N GLN A 211 -27.90 -43.44 -27.09
CA GLN A 211 -28.94 -42.46 -27.41
C GLN A 211 -28.97 -41.54 -26.17
N MET A 212 -29.01 -40.22 -26.33
CA MET A 212 -29.20 -39.27 -25.23
C MET A 212 -30.68 -39.20 -24.83
N PRO A 213 -31.03 -39.01 -23.55
CA PRO A 213 -32.29 -38.39 -23.16
C PRO A 213 -32.07 -36.92 -22.83
N GLY A 214 -32.87 -36.08 -23.47
CA GLY A 214 -32.90 -34.63 -23.32
C GLY A 214 -33.73 -34.13 -22.13
N GLU A 215 -33.66 -32.82 -21.98
CA GLU A 215 -34.50 -31.96 -21.15
C GLU A 215 -35.92 -31.88 -21.72
N ASP A 216 -36.93 -31.74 -20.85
CA ASP A 216 -38.11 -30.92 -21.15
C ASP A 216 -38.72 -30.34 -19.85
N PRO A 217 -39.34 -29.15 -19.90
CA PRO A 217 -39.67 -28.27 -18.78
C PRO A 217 -41.15 -28.39 -18.34
N HIS A 218 -41.56 -27.48 -17.46
CA HIS A 218 -42.91 -27.23 -16.93
C HIS A 218 -43.42 -28.16 -15.84
N ASN A 219 -43.49 -27.62 -14.61
CA ASN A 219 -44.72 -27.76 -13.83
C ASN A 219 -44.95 -26.51 -12.96
N SER A 220 -45.96 -25.73 -13.35
CA SER A 220 -46.55 -24.67 -12.55
C SER A 220 -47.96 -25.09 -12.14
N GLN A 221 -48.26 -24.88 -10.85
CA GLN A 221 -49.59 -24.71 -10.26
C GLN A 221 -50.47 -25.96 -10.12
N TYR A 222 -50.89 -26.23 -8.87
CA TYR A 222 -52.24 -26.08 -8.28
C TYR A 222 -52.10 -26.56 -6.81
N ALA A 223 -52.35 -25.73 -5.80
CA ALA A 223 -53.65 -25.40 -5.18
C ALA A 223 -53.74 -26.03 -3.78
N GLU A 224 -53.71 -25.18 -2.75
CA GLU A 224 -54.70 -25.08 -1.65
C GLU A 224 -54.50 -23.74 -0.93
#